data_AF-A0A1X4ICQ3-F1
#
_entry.id   AF-A0A1X4ICQ3-F1
#
_cell.length_a   1.000
_cell.length_b   1.000
_cell.length_c   1.000
_cell.angle_alpha   90.00
_cell.angle_beta   90.00
_cell.angle_gamma   90.00
#
_symmetry.space_group_name_H-M   'P 1'
#
loop_
_entity.id
_entity.type
_entity.pdbx_description
1 polymer ?
#
loop_
_entity_poly.entity_id
_entity_poly.type
_entity_poly.pdbx_seq_one_letter_code
_entity_poly.pdbx_strand_id
1 'polypeptide(L)'
;MWEQLPALAGVIVGAVGSYTATSLTERSRWRRARAERWDQKRLDTYASYANALKHQINIAQRMGAARGFQHAVDPLDPEQGLPQLAEAEARRAAEWESVLLVGDAETIGAAREWHEAVWNVELYARGLQHDPAGWEGAVRRMSRARDDFYALARRDLGISGPPPPSGNWPRVWQRQEEAN
;
A
#
# COMPACT_ATOMS: atom_id res chain seq x y z
N MET A 1 65.01 23.47 -18.60
CA MET A 1 64.25 22.54 -17.73
C MET A 1 63.18 23.25 -16.86
N TRP A 2 63.17 24.58 -16.73
CA TRP A 2 62.15 25.32 -15.98
C TRP A 2 60.92 25.76 -16.79
N GLU A 3 61.01 25.79 -18.13
CA GLU A 3 59.93 26.27 -19.01
C GLU A 3 58.71 25.32 -19.11
N GLN A 4 58.82 24.08 -18.64
CA GLN A 4 57.73 23.08 -18.74
C GLN A 4 56.88 22.97 -17.46
N LEU A 5 57.33 23.57 -16.35
CA LEU A 5 56.62 23.53 -15.07
C LEU A 5 55.23 24.18 -15.12
N PRO A 6 55.00 25.31 -15.83
CA PRO A 6 53.66 25.89 -15.94
C PRO A 6 52.69 24.97 -16.69
N ALA A 7 53.16 24.30 -17.73
CA ALA A 7 52.35 23.37 -18.53
C ALA A 7 51.98 22.11 -17.71
N LEU A 8 52.95 21.54 -16.98
CA LEU A 8 52.71 20.41 -16.07
C LEU A 8 51.74 20.78 -14.95
N ALA A 9 51.87 21.97 -14.36
CA ALA A 9 50.93 22.46 -13.35
C ALA A 9 49.50 22.58 -13.91
N GLY A 10 49.35 23.10 -15.13
CA GLY A 10 48.05 23.19 -15.81
C GLY A 10 47.39 21.83 -16.03
N VAL A 11 48.16 20.82 -16.44
CA VAL A 11 47.65 19.45 -16.63
C VAL A 11 47.23 18.81 -15.31
N ILE A 12 47.99 18.99 -14.24
CA ILE A 12 47.64 18.46 -12.91
C ILE A 12 46.36 19.11 -12.40
N VAL A 13 46.25 20.44 -12.49
CA VAL A 13 45.03 21.17 -12.10
C VAL A 13 43.84 20.73 -12.95
N GLY A 14 44.02 20.58 -14.27
CA GLY A 14 42.99 20.08 -15.17
C GLY A 14 42.53 18.67 -14.81
N ALA A 15 43.47 17.74 -14.56
CA ALA A 15 43.16 16.36 -14.19
C ALA A 15 42.43 16.26 -12.84
N VAL A 16 42.84 17.02 -11.84
CA VAL A 16 42.17 17.08 -10.53
C VAL A 16 40.77 17.70 -10.66
N GLY A 17 40.63 18.77 -11.44
CA GLY A 17 39.34 19.39 -11.73
C GLY A 17 38.39 18.43 -12.46
N SER A 18 38.87 17.74 -13.50
CA SER A 18 38.08 16.74 -14.23
C SER A 18 37.69 15.56 -13.33
N TYR A 19 38.61 15.03 -12.52
CA TYR A 19 38.31 13.92 -11.61
C TYR A 19 37.25 14.28 -10.56
N THR A 20 37.36 15.47 -9.95
CA THR A 20 36.38 15.93 -8.94
C THR A 20 35.01 16.20 -9.55
N ALA A 21 34.95 16.87 -10.71
CA ALA A 21 33.70 17.11 -11.43
C ALA A 21 33.01 15.79 -11.85
N THR A 22 33.80 14.82 -12.34
CA THR A 22 33.29 13.50 -12.73
C THR A 22 32.76 12.73 -11.51
N SER A 23 33.53 12.70 -10.42
CA SER A 23 33.16 12.02 -9.17
C SER A 23 31.88 12.59 -8.55
N LEU A 24 31.70 13.92 -8.57
CA LEU A 24 30.48 14.57 -8.08
C LEU A 24 29.28 14.24 -8.97
N THR A 25 29.48 14.23 -10.29
CA THR A 25 28.43 13.90 -11.27
C THR A 25 27.99 12.44 -11.11
N GLU A 26 28.93 11.51 -11.00
CA GLU A 26 28.67 10.09 -10.77
C GLU A 26 27.97 9.84 -9.44
N ARG A 27 28.40 10.48 -8.35
CA ARG A 27 27.69 10.41 -7.06
C ARG A 27 26.26 10.93 -7.16
N SER A 28 26.04 12.03 -7.88
CA SER A 28 24.68 12.57 -8.09
C SER A 28 23.79 11.61 -8.87
N ARG A 29 24.34 10.97 -9.92
CA ARG A 29 23.64 10.01 -10.77
C ARG A 29 23.33 8.73 -10.00
N TRP A 30 24.29 8.24 -9.20
CA TRP A 30 24.14 7.06 -8.37
C TRP A 30 23.10 7.25 -7.27
N ARG A 31 23.08 8.42 -6.61
CA ARG A 31 22.04 8.78 -5.63
C ARG A 31 20.65 8.81 -6.26
N ARG A 32 20.50 9.43 -7.44
CA ARG A 32 19.21 9.47 -8.16
C ARG A 32 18.71 8.08 -8.55
N ALA A 33 19.56 7.26 -9.16
CA ALA A 33 19.23 5.88 -9.52
C ALA A 33 18.99 4.98 -8.29
N ARG A 34 19.55 5.31 -7.12
CA ARG A 34 19.28 4.61 -5.86
C ARG A 34 17.95 5.04 -5.26
N ALA A 35 17.63 6.34 -5.30
CA ALA A 35 16.34 6.88 -4.87
C ALA A 35 15.19 6.29 -5.69
N GLU A 36 15.31 6.29 -7.03
CA GLU A 36 14.30 5.73 -7.93
C GLU A 36 14.03 4.23 -7.68
N ARG A 37 15.09 3.45 -7.39
CA ARG A 37 14.93 2.02 -7.02
C ARG A 37 14.23 1.82 -5.67
N TRP A 38 14.50 2.70 -4.70
CA TRP A 38 13.82 2.64 -3.41
C TRP A 38 12.36 3.08 -3.52
N ASP A 39 12.06 4.07 -4.36
CA ASP A 39 10.68 4.50 -4.65
C ASP A 39 9.88 3.39 -5.33
N GLN A 40 10.46 2.74 -6.34
CA GLN A 40 9.84 1.59 -6.99
C GLN A 40 9.61 0.45 -5.98
N LYS A 41 10.61 0.14 -5.15
CA LYS A 41 10.48 -0.94 -4.14
C LYS A 41 9.39 -0.62 -3.12
N ARG A 42 9.28 0.64 -2.66
CA ARG A 42 8.21 1.09 -1.76
C ARG A 42 6.84 0.96 -2.41
N LEU A 43 6.70 1.41 -3.66
CA LEU A 43 5.46 1.29 -4.42
C LEU A 43 5.02 -0.17 -4.53
N ASP A 44 5.94 -1.06 -4.94
CA ASP A 44 5.65 -2.49 -5.09
C ASP A 44 5.24 -3.11 -3.76
N THR A 45 5.96 -2.80 -2.67
CA THR A 45 5.66 -3.31 -1.33
C THR A 45 4.30 -2.83 -0.83
N TYR A 46 3.98 -1.53 -0.98
CA TYR A 46 2.66 -1.01 -0.59
C TYR A 46 1.54 -1.60 -1.42
N ALA A 47 1.75 -1.80 -2.73
CA ALA A 47 0.77 -2.40 -3.62
C ALA A 47 0.50 -3.87 -3.26
N SER A 48 1.55 -4.67 -3.04
CA SER A 48 1.43 -6.09 -2.65
C SER A 48 0.72 -6.26 -1.31
N TYR A 49 1.10 -5.47 -0.30
CA TYR A 49 0.44 -5.50 1.01
C TYR A 49 -1.04 -5.11 0.92
N ALA A 50 -1.35 -4.04 0.19
CA ALA A 50 -2.74 -3.62 -0.02
C ALA A 50 -3.56 -4.67 -0.76
N ASN A 51 -2.96 -5.36 -1.73
CA ASN A 51 -3.60 -6.44 -2.46
C ASN A 51 -3.88 -7.65 -1.55
N ALA A 52 -2.95 -8.01 -0.67
CA ALA A 52 -3.14 -9.08 0.30
C ALA A 52 -4.30 -8.77 1.26
N LEU A 53 -4.37 -7.54 1.81
CA LEU A 53 -5.49 -7.10 2.64
C LEU A 53 -6.82 -7.07 1.88
N LYS A 54 -6.82 -6.63 0.62
CA LYS A 54 -8.02 -6.63 -0.25
C LYS A 54 -8.53 -8.05 -0.51
N HIS A 55 -7.63 -9.01 -0.68
CA HIS A 55 -8.01 -10.41 -0.83
C HIS A 55 -8.63 -10.96 0.46
N GLN A 56 -8.00 -10.70 1.61
CA GLN A 56 -8.48 -11.08 2.93
C GLN A 56 -9.88 -10.52 3.23
N ILE A 57 -10.11 -9.21 2.98
CA ILE A 57 -11.43 -8.59 3.20
C ILE A 57 -12.49 -9.11 2.24
N ASN A 58 -12.15 -9.45 0.99
CA ASN A 58 -13.11 -10.03 0.04
C ASN A 58 -13.64 -11.37 0.57
N ILE A 59 -12.75 -12.24 1.05
CA ILE A 59 -13.13 -13.53 1.67
C ILE A 59 -14.03 -13.28 2.89
N ALA A 60 -13.62 -12.39 3.79
CA ALA A 60 -14.37 -12.07 5.00
C ALA A 60 -15.78 -11.51 4.68
N GLN A 61 -15.91 -10.63 3.67
CA GLN A 61 -17.20 -10.08 3.24
C GLN A 61 -18.13 -11.14 2.63
N ARG A 62 -17.59 -12.07 1.84
CA ARG A 62 -18.36 -13.18 1.28
C ARG A 62 -18.83 -14.16 2.36
N MET A 63 -17.98 -14.43 3.35
CA MET A 63 -18.36 -15.22 4.54
C MET A 63 -19.40 -14.50 5.41
N GLY A 64 -19.30 -13.18 5.52
CA GLY A 64 -20.31 -12.34 6.18
C GLY A 64 -21.66 -12.42 5.45
N ALA A 65 -21.66 -12.42 4.12
CA ALA A 65 -22.88 -12.57 3.31
C ALA A 65 -23.56 -13.93 3.52
N ALA A 66 -22.80 -15.02 3.67
CA ALA A 66 -23.37 -16.33 4.03
C ALA A 66 -24.05 -16.33 5.41
N ARG A 67 -23.72 -15.37 6.28
CA ARG A 67 -24.33 -15.15 7.59
C ARG A 67 -25.45 -14.09 7.60
N GLY A 68 -25.83 -13.58 6.43
CA GLY A 68 -26.89 -12.58 6.30
C GLY A 68 -26.44 -11.13 6.44
N PHE A 69 -25.13 -10.85 6.52
CA PHE A 69 -24.64 -9.48 6.47
C PHE A 69 -24.60 -8.95 5.04
N GLN A 70 -25.08 -7.73 4.85
CA GLN A 70 -25.01 -7.05 3.55
C GLN A 70 -23.53 -6.73 3.26
N HIS A 71 -23.06 -6.98 2.02
CA HIS A 71 -21.90 -6.34 1.34
C HIS A 71 -21.24 -7.21 0.23
N ALA A 72 -21.66 -8.46 0.04
CA ALA A 72 -21.24 -9.30 -1.09
C ALA A 72 -22.45 -9.95 -1.78
N VAL A 73 -22.36 -10.15 -3.09
CA VAL A 73 -23.40 -10.77 -3.93
C VAL A 73 -23.16 -12.27 -4.14
N ASP A 74 -22.01 -12.78 -3.69
CA ASP A 74 -21.51 -14.13 -3.86
C ASP A 74 -21.10 -14.75 -2.51
N PRO A 75 -22.09 -15.15 -1.67
CA PRO A 75 -21.83 -15.73 -0.35
C PRO A 75 -20.82 -16.89 -0.40
N LEU A 76 -19.96 -16.96 0.61
CA LEU A 76 -18.99 -18.04 0.79
C LEU A 76 -19.29 -18.78 2.09
N ASP A 77 -19.54 -20.08 1.99
CA ASP A 77 -19.78 -20.91 3.16
C ASP A 77 -18.60 -20.86 4.15
N PRO A 78 -18.84 -20.77 5.47
CA PRO A 78 -17.77 -20.60 6.44
C PRO A 78 -16.78 -21.77 6.49
N GLU A 79 -17.22 -23.01 6.26
CA GLU A 79 -16.33 -24.18 6.25
C GLU A 79 -15.35 -24.11 5.07
N GLN A 80 -15.80 -23.58 3.93
CA GLN A 80 -14.96 -23.36 2.75
C GLN A 80 -14.11 -22.09 2.85
N GLY A 81 -14.61 -21.07 3.55
CA GLY A 81 -13.98 -19.76 3.66
C GLY A 81 -12.87 -19.68 4.71
N LEU A 82 -12.98 -20.40 5.83
CA LEU A 82 -11.99 -20.35 6.90
C LEU A 82 -10.56 -20.75 6.45
N PRO A 83 -10.37 -21.84 5.65
CA PRO A 83 -9.04 -22.18 5.13
C PRO A 83 -8.48 -21.09 4.20
N GLN A 84 -9.32 -20.52 3.33
CA GLN A 84 -8.92 -19.43 2.42
C GLN A 84 -8.54 -18.17 3.19
N LEU A 85 -9.29 -17.84 4.24
CA LEU A 85 -9.03 -16.69 5.09
C LEU A 85 -7.69 -16.85 5.83
N ALA A 86 -7.39 -18.05 6.35
CA ALA A 86 -6.11 -18.35 6.99
C ALA A 86 -4.93 -18.23 6.02
N GLU A 87 -5.09 -18.68 4.77
CA GLU A 87 -4.06 -18.52 3.74
C GLU A 87 -3.85 -17.04 3.37
N ALA A 88 -4.93 -16.28 3.21
CA ALA A 88 -4.86 -14.84 2.95
C ALA A 88 -4.18 -14.08 4.09
N GLU A 89 -4.48 -14.44 5.34
CA GLU A 89 -3.84 -13.89 6.54
C GLU A 89 -2.34 -14.18 6.58
N ALA A 90 -1.93 -15.41 6.26
CA ALA A 90 -0.51 -15.78 6.18
C ALA A 90 0.24 -14.99 5.09
N ARG A 91 -0.38 -14.82 3.90
CA ARG A 91 0.18 -13.99 2.82
C ARG A 91 0.32 -12.54 3.25
N ARG A 92 -0.71 -11.95 3.88
CA ARG A 92 -0.67 -10.59 4.41
C ARG A 92 0.41 -10.41 5.48
N ALA A 93 0.59 -11.40 6.36
CA ALA A 93 1.65 -11.39 7.37
C ALA A 93 3.05 -11.41 6.75
N ALA A 94 3.27 -12.15 5.66
CA ALA A 94 4.54 -12.12 4.93
C ALA A 94 4.82 -10.76 4.27
N GLU A 95 3.80 -10.14 3.65
CA GLU A 95 3.92 -8.81 3.05
C GLU A 95 4.16 -7.72 4.10
N TRP A 96 3.62 -7.88 5.31
CA TRP A 96 3.79 -6.94 6.42
C TRP A 96 5.26 -6.71 6.79
N GLU A 97 6.07 -7.77 6.81
CA GLU A 97 7.51 -7.68 7.10
C GLU A 97 8.22 -6.76 6.10
N SER A 98 7.82 -6.78 4.83
CA SER A 98 8.39 -5.89 3.82
C SER A 98 8.01 -4.44 4.07
N VAL A 99 6.75 -4.16 4.47
CA VAL A 99 6.27 -2.81 4.78
C VAL A 99 7.09 -2.20 5.92
N LEU A 100 7.38 -2.97 6.97
CA LEU A 100 8.19 -2.53 8.10
C LEU A 100 9.62 -2.11 7.71
N LEU A 101 10.18 -2.69 6.65
CA LEU A 101 11.56 -2.44 6.22
C LEU A 101 11.69 -1.21 5.32
N VAL A 102 10.64 -0.84 4.60
CA VAL A 102 10.73 0.16 3.52
C VAL A 102 9.86 1.38 3.75
N GLY A 103 8.84 1.30 4.61
CA GLY A 103 7.92 2.40 4.81
C GLY A 103 8.35 3.42 5.85
N ASP A 104 7.82 4.64 5.74
CA ASP A 104 7.93 5.63 6.79
C ASP A 104 7.00 5.29 7.98
N ALA A 105 7.26 5.89 9.14
CA ALA A 105 6.56 5.55 10.37
C ALA A 105 5.04 5.80 10.28
N GLU A 106 4.63 6.86 9.58
CA GLU A 106 3.21 7.23 9.45
C GLU A 106 2.48 6.25 8.52
N THR A 107 3.08 5.87 7.39
CA THR A 107 2.49 4.88 6.47
C THR A 107 2.44 3.50 7.10
N ILE A 108 3.48 3.10 7.86
CA ILE A 108 3.48 1.87 8.66
C ILE A 108 2.34 1.89 9.69
N GLY A 109 2.12 3.03 10.36
CA GLY A 109 1.02 3.21 11.31
C GLY A 109 -0.34 2.94 10.67
N ALA A 110 -0.66 3.62 9.57
CA ALA A 110 -1.94 3.42 8.89
C ALA A 110 -2.09 2.04 8.24
N ALA A 111 -0.99 1.44 7.78
CA ALA A 111 -1.00 0.07 7.29
C ALA A 111 -1.40 -0.94 8.38
N ARG A 112 -0.97 -0.70 9.64
CA ARG A 112 -1.39 -1.48 10.81
C ARG A 112 -2.85 -1.20 11.18
N GLU A 113 -3.27 0.07 11.21
CA GLU A 113 -4.66 0.42 11.50
C GLU A 113 -5.64 -0.22 10.50
N TRP A 114 -5.30 -0.24 9.20
CA TRP A 114 -6.12 -0.88 8.20
C TRP A 114 -6.22 -2.39 8.42
N HIS A 115 -5.10 -3.03 8.71
CA HIS A 115 -5.03 -4.43 9.09
C HIS A 115 -5.90 -4.76 10.31
N GLU A 116 -5.83 -3.95 11.37
CA GLU A 116 -6.63 -4.14 12.59
C GLU A 116 -8.12 -3.96 12.31
N ALA A 117 -8.46 -3.01 11.43
CA ALA A 117 -9.82 -2.81 10.98
C ALA A 117 -10.34 -4.00 10.14
N VAL A 118 -9.50 -4.66 9.33
CA VAL A 118 -9.85 -5.90 8.62
C VAL A 118 -10.16 -7.02 9.60
N TRP A 119 -9.33 -7.22 10.63
CA TRP A 119 -9.60 -8.23 11.67
C TRP A 119 -10.94 -8.01 12.39
N ASN A 120 -11.35 -6.77 12.62
CA ASN A 120 -12.67 -6.48 13.20
C ASN A 120 -13.82 -6.97 12.30
N VAL A 121 -13.67 -6.91 10.97
CA VAL A 121 -14.64 -7.49 10.03
C VAL A 121 -14.63 -9.01 10.11
N GLU A 122 -13.45 -9.62 10.28
CA GLU A 122 -13.32 -11.07 10.41
C GLU A 122 -14.01 -11.64 11.65
N LEU A 123 -14.14 -10.88 12.74
CA LEU A 123 -14.90 -11.35 13.91
C LEU A 123 -16.33 -11.75 13.52
N TYR A 124 -16.98 -10.97 12.67
CA TYR A 124 -18.30 -11.28 12.13
C TYR A 124 -18.25 -12.42 11.11
N ALA A 125 -17.25 -12.41 10.21
CA ALA A 125 -17.06 -13.46 9.21
C ALA A 125 -16.75 -14.84 9.83
N ARG A 126 -16.17 -14.89 11.02
CA ARG A 126 -15.92 -16.11 11.79
C ARG A 126 -17.12 -16.49 12.68
N GLY A 127 -18.11 -15.61 12.80
CA GLY A 127 -19.27 -15.82 13.67
C GLY A 127 -18.98 -15.60 15.16
N LEU A 128 -17.98 -14.78 15.49
CA LEU A 128 -17.69 -14.34 16.87
C LEU A 128 -18.48 -13.08 17.25
N GLN A 129 -19.03 -12.38 16.26
CA GLN A 129 -19.92 -11.24 16.41
C GLN A 129 -21.12 -11.39 15.46
N HIS A 130 -22.28 -10.85 15.86
CA HIS A 130 -23.55 -11.10 15.17
C HIS A 130 -24.40 -9.85 14.91
N ASP A 131 -24.04 -8.70 15.46
CA ASP A 131 -24.87 -7.51 15.38
C ASP A 131 -24.71 -6.76 14.02
N PRO A 132 -25.80 -6.50 13.28
CA PRO A 132 -25.71 -5.84 11.97
C PRO A 132 -25.12 -4.42 12.02
N ALA A 133 -25.44 -3.64 13.06
CA ALA A 133 -24.94 -2.27 13.20
C ALA A 133 -23.42 -2.22 13.38
N GLY A 134 -22.87 -3.15 14.16
CA GLY A 134 -21.45 -3.31 14.39
C GLY A 134 -20.72 -3.82 13.15
N TRP A 135 -21.32 -4.73 12.36
CA TRP A 135 -20.80 -5.12 11.04
C TRP A 135 -20.59 -3.90 10.14
N GLU A 136 -21.63 -3.08 9.94
CA GLU A 136 -21.52 -1.89 9.12
C GLU A 136 -20.49 -0.91 9.68
N GLY A 137 -20.42 -0.77 11.00
CA GLY A 137 -19.41 0.04 11.68
C GLY A 137 -17.99 -0.45 11.41
N ALA A 138 -17.76 -1.77 11.46
CA ALA A 138 -16.49 -2.39 11.17
C ALA A 138 -16.08 -2.17 9.70
N VAL A 139 -17.00 -2.38 8.75
CA VAL A 139 -16.70 -2.13 7.33
C VAL A 139 -16.43 -0.66 7.05
N ARG A 140 -17.21 0.27 7.62
CA ARG A 140 -16.94 1.71 7.48
C ARG A 140 -15.56 2.10 8.05
N ARG A 141 -15.16 1.53 9.19
CA ARG A 141 -13.82 1.76 9.76
C ARG A 141 -12.71 1.20 8.87
N MET A 142 -12.89 -0.03 8.36
CA MET A 142 -11.94 -0.65 7.43
C MET A 142 -11.77 0.17 6.15
N SER A 143 -12.86 0.65 5.55
CA SER A 143 -12.81 1.48 4.35
C SER A 143 -12.08 2.80 4.59
N ARG A 144 -12.30 3.46 5.75
CA ARG A 144 -11.57 4.68 6.12
C ARG A 144 -10.08 4.42 6.30
N ALA A 145 -9.71 3.41 7.08
CA ALA A 145 -8.32 3.07 7.33
C ALA A 145 -7.57 2.69 6.03
N ARG A 146 -8.25 2.05 5.07
CA ARG A 146 -7.71 1.84 3.72
C ARG A 146 -7.41 3.16 3.01
N ASP A 147 -8.34 4.10 3.04
CA ASP A 147 -8.20 5.39 2.36
C ASP A 147 -7.06 6.21 2.99
N ASP A 148 -6.92 6.16 4.32
CA ASP A 148 -5.81 6.76 5.07
C ASP A 148 -4.46 6.13 4.69
N PHE A 149 -4.38 4.80 4.64
CA PHE A 149 -3.17 4.10 4.17
C PHE A 149 -2.76 4.54 2.77
N TYR A 150 -3.69 4.63 1.81
CA TYR A 150 -3.35 5.08 0.46
C TYR A 150 -2.93 6.55 0.41
N ALA A 151 -3.54 7.43 1.21
CA ALA A 151 -3.13 8.83 1.28
C ALA A 151 -1.69 8.97 1.81
N LEU A 152 -1.35 8.19 2.84
CA LEU A 152 -0.02 8.20 3.47
C LEU A 152 1.04 7.55 2.57
N ALA A 153 0.75 6.38 1.99
CA ALA A 153 1.63 5.72 1.02
C ALA A 153 1.95 6.62 -0.18
N ARG A 154 0.97 7.37 -0.70
CA ARG A 154 1.19 8.34 -1.79
C ARG A 154 2.10 9.49 -1.35
N ARG A 155 1.88 10.02 -0.14
CA ARG A 155 2.73 11.07 0.42
C ARG A 155 4.17 10.59 0.60
N ASP A 156 4.37 9.39 1.12
CA ASP A 156 5.70 8.79 1.30
C ASP A 156 6.44 8.58 -0.04
N LEU A 157 5.69 8.28 -1.10
CA LEU A 157 6.19 8.20 -2.49
C LEU A 157 6.35 9.57 -3.17
N GLY A 158 6.08 10.70 -2.49
CA GLY A 158 6.16 12.04 -3.06
C GLY A 158 5.06 12.35 -4.09
N ILE A 159 3.97 11.58 -4.11
CA ILE A 159 2.85 11.76 -5.04
C ILE A 159 1.82 12.71 -4.41
N SER A 160 1.61 13.86 -5.06
CA SER A 160 0.66 14.87 -4.60
C SER A 160 -0.81 14.45 -4.71
N GLY A 161 -1.61 14.91 -3.75
CA GLY A 161 -3.06 14.80 -3.73
C GLY A 161 -3.59 13.44 -3.24
N PRO A 162 -4.74 13.42 -2.55
CA PRO A 162 -5.37 12.19 -2.10
C PRO A 162 -5.85 11.36 -3.29
N PRO A 163 -5.97 10.03 -3.14
CA PRO A 163 -6.71 9.24 -4.12
C PRO A 163 -8.17 9.73 -4.19
N PRO A 164 -8.87 9.52 -5.33
CA PRO A 164 -10.30 9.76 -5.36
C PRO A 164 -10.98 8.93 -4.26
N PRO A 165 -12.03 9.47 -3.61
CA PRO A 165 -12.76 8.72 -2.59
C PRO A 165 -13.24 7.40 -3.18
N SER A 166 -13.23 6.34 -2.37
CA SER A 166 -13.67 5.05 -2.87
C SER A 166 -15.10 5.14 -3.38
N GLY A 167 -15.26 4.76 -4.65
CA GLY A 167 -16.48 5.07 -5.39
C GLY A 167 -17.70 4.41 -4.79
N ASN A 168 -18.74 5.20 -4.55
CA ASN A 168 -20.11 4.69 -4.54
C ASN A 168 -20.48 4.49 -6.01
N TRP A 169 -20.04 3.37 -6.61
CA TRP A 169 -20.31 3.07 -8.01
C TRP A 169 -21.81 3.27 -8.24
N PRO A 170 -22.23 4.22 -9.10
CA PRO A 170 -23.64 4.46 -9.31
C PRO A 170 -24.23 3.15 -9.80
N ARG A 171 -25.10 2.56 -8.98
CA ARG A 171 -25.93 1.42 -9.38
C ARG A 171 -26.97 1.99 -10.32
N VAL A 172 -26.56 2.26 -11.56
CA VAL A 172 -27.42 2.92 -12.57
C VAL A 172 -28.72 2.12 -12.76
N TRP A 173 -28.68 0.81 -12.54
CA TRP A 173 -29.83 -0.10 -12.51
C TRP A 173 -30.80 0.12 -11.34
N GLN A 174 -30.35 0.55 -10.15
CA GLN A 174 -31.27 0.86 -9.03
C GLN A 174 -32.08 2.14 -9.28
N ARG A 175 -31.54 3.09 -10.03
CA ARG A 175 -32.27 4.33 -10.38
C ARG A 175 -33.43 4.11 -11.36
N GLN A 176 -33.47 2.98 -12.06
CA GLN A 176 -34.56 2.67 -12.98
C GLN A 176 -35.75 1.99 -12.28
N GLU A 177 -35.55 1.38 -11.11
CA GLU A 177 -36.61 0.73 -10.32
C GLU A 177 -37.46 1.73 -9.51
N GLU A 178 -36.92 2.91 -9.18
CA GLU A 178 -37.66 3.96 -8.45
C GLU A 178 -38.45 4.91 -9.38
N ALA A 179 -38.26 4.79 -10.70
CA ALA A 179 -38.88 5.64 -11.72
C ALA A 179 -40.02 4.96 -12.50
N ASN A 180 -40.46 3.77 -12.06
CA ASN A 180 -41.49 2.97 -12.73
C ASN A 180 -42.55 2.47 -11.74
#